data_AF-R4KHZ5-F1
#
_entry.id   AF-R4KHZ5-F1
#
_cell.length_a   1.000
_cell.length_b   1.000
_cell.length_c   1.000
_cell.angle_alpha   90.00
_cell.angle_beta   90.00
_cell.angle_gamma   90.00
#
_symmetry.space_group_name_H-M   'P 1'
#
loop_
_entity.id
_entity.type
_entity.pdbx_description
1 polymer ?
#
loop_
_entity_poly.entity_id
_entity_poly.type
_entity_poly.pdbx_seq_one_letter_code
_entity_poly.pdbx_strand_id
1 'polypeptide(L)'
;MIGAIIGDIVGSVYEWNNIKTKNFPLFNSECFFTDDTVMTLAIAEGLMNGGGAEDFIAAIKKYGRLYPDSGYGGRFGSWLFSDDILMEFRKKTRKKLCLLRNRAYLMYIGKLNQE
;
A
#
# COMPACT_ATOMS: atom_id res chain seq x y z
N MET A 1 -11.75 11.13 -4.45
CA MET A 1 -10.66 10.67 -5.34
C MET A 1 -10.18 11.77 -6.27
N ILE A 2 -11.03 12.44 -7.06
CA ILE A 2 -10.60 13.48 -8.02
C ILE A 2 -9.70 14.56 -7.39
N GLY A 3 -10.09 15.12 -6.23
CA GLY A 3 -9.26 16.13 -5.56
C GLY A 3 -7.88 15.62 -5.12
N ALA A 4 -7.77 14.35 -4.72
CA ALA A 4 -6.49 13.74 -4.35
C ALA A 4 -5.61 13.52 -5.60
N ILE A 5 -6.20 13.07 -6.70
CA ILE A 5 -5.50 12.88 -7.99
C ILE A 5 -5.00 14.22 -8.53
N ILE A 6 -5.84 15.27 -8.48
CA ILE A 6 -5.41 16.62 -8.85
C ILE A 6 -4.28 17.09 -7.93
N GLY A 7 -4.40 16.88 -6.62
CA GLY A 7 -3.36 17.24 -5.66
C GLY A 7 -2.01 16.57 -5.95
N ASP A 8 -2.03 15.29 -6.30
CA ASP A 8 -0.85 14.53 -6.71
C ASP A 8 -0.21 15.09 -7.98
N ILE A 9 -1.00 15.24 -9.05
CA ILE A 9 -0.52 15.78 -10.34
C ILE A 9 0.10 17.17 -10.18
N VAL A 10 -0.59 18.05 -9.46
CA VAL A 10 -0.14 19.43 -9.21
C VAL A 10 1.09 19.46 -8.29
N GLY A 11 1.15 18.54 -7.30
CA GLY A 11 2.23 18.47 -6.32
C GLY A 11 3.54 17.87 -6.85
N SER A 12 3.46 17.00 -7.85
CA SER A 12 4.60 16.21 -8.40
C SER A 12 5.86 17.05 -8.70
N VAL A 13 5.69 18.22 -9.34
CA VAL A 13 6.81 19.10 -9.73
C VAL A 13 7.49 19.81 -8.55
N TYR A 14 6.84 19.86 -7.40
CA TYR A 14 7.32 20.55 -6.19
C TYR A 14 7.90 19.61 -5.14
N GLU A 15 7.86 18.29 -5.36
CA GLU A 15 8.37 17.28 -4.42
C GLU A 15 9.88 17.44 -4.16
N TRP A 16 10.64 17.71 -5.23
CA TRP A 16 12.10 17.84 -5.18
C TRP A 16 12.58 19.29 -5.05
N ASN A 17 11.73 20.25 -5.43
CA ASN A 17 12.01 21.69 -5.42
C ASN A 17 10.91 22.44 -4.66
N ASN A 18 10.90 22.25 -3.35
CA ASN A 18 9.80 22.70 -2.51
C ASN A 18 9.73 24.22 -2.40
N ILE A 19 8.53 24.78 -2.56
CA ILE A 19 8.26 26.21 -2.47
C ILE A 19 7.33 26.48 -1.28
N LYS A 20 7.58 27.56 -0.52
CA LYS A 20 6.74 27.94 0.64
C LYS A 20 5.63 28.93 0.30
N THR A 21 5.45 29.24 -0.98
CA THR A 21 4.46 30.20 -1.46
C THR A 21 3.17 29.51 -1.87
N LYS A 22 2.04 30.19 -1.69
CA LYS A 22 0.73 29.75 -2.24
C LYS A 22 0.48 30.28 -3.66
N ASN A 23 1.38 31.13 -4.16
CA ASN A 23 1.31 31.66 -5.52
C ASN A 23 2.21 30.81 -6.42
N PHE A 24 1.61 29.84 -7.09
CA PHE A 24 2.28 28.95 -8.03
C PHE A 24 1.30 28.51 -9.13
N PRO A 25 1.80 28.17 -10.33
CA PRO A 25 0.94 27.62 -11.38
C PRO A 25 0.43 26.25 -10.94
N LEU A 26 -0.89 26.06 -10.94
CA LEU A 26 -1.51 24.78 -10.60
C LEU A 26 -1.12 23.70 -11.61
N PHE A 27 -1.16 24.00 -12.92
CA PHE A 27 -0.77 23.07 -13.96
C PHE A 27 0.38 23.63 -14.78
N ASN A 28 1.33 22.76 -15.10
CA ASN A 28 2.36 22.99 -16.09
C ASN A 28 2.57 21.70 -16.91
N SER A 29 3.35 21.77 -17.98
CA SER A 29 3.64 20.62 -18.85
C SER A 29 4.50 19.54 -18.20
N GLU A 30 5.08 19.83 -17.04
CA GLU A 30 5.93 18.92 -16.27
C GLU A 30 5.15 18.18 -15.18
N CYS A 31 3.87 18.47 -14.96
CA CYS A 31 3.03 17.76 -14.01
C CYS A 31 2.79 16.31 -14.47
N PHE A 32 2.97 15.35 -13.56
CA PHE A 32 2.67 13.93 -13.78
C PHE A 32 2.01 13.32 -12.54
N PHE A 33 1.27 12.23 -12.72
CA PHE A 33 0.74 11.46 -11.59
C PHE A 33 1.82 10.55 -10.99
N THR A 34 1.76 10.29 -9.70
CA THR A 34 2.75 9.47 -8.98
C THR A 34 2.14 8.17 -8.47
N ASP A 35 2.93 7.45 -7.66
CA ASP A 35 2.49 6.27 -6.93
C ASP A 35 1.27 6.53 -6.05
N ASP A 36 1.08 7.76 -5.55
CA ASP A 36 -0.10 8.15 -4.79
C ASP A 36 -1.40 7.94 -5.59
N THR A 37 -1.45 8.42 -6.85
CA THR A 37 -2.60 8.18 -7.72
C THR A 37 -2.76 6.71 -8.05
N VAL A 38 -1.67 6.03 -8.42
CA VAL A 38 -1.70 4.62 -8.82
C VAL A 38 -2.21 3.73 -7.67
N MET A 39 -1.71 3.94 -6.46
CA MET A 39 -2.12 3.19 -5.26
C MET A 39 -3.52 3.57 -4.80
N THR A 40 -3.93 4.83 -4.94
CA THR A 40 -5.31 5.25 -4.65
C THR A 40 -6.32 4.50 -5.52
N LEU A 41 -6.02 4.30 -6.81
CA LEU A 41 -6.86 3.50 -7.71
C LEU A 41 -6.81 2.00 -7.36
N ALA A 42 -5.65 1.49 -6.99
CA ALA A 42 -5.51 0.10 -6.56
C ALA A 42 -6.37 -0.21 -5.32
N ILE A 43 -6.40 0.69 -4.33
CA ILE A 43 -7.25 0.53 -3.14
C ILE A 43 -8.73 0.58 -3.51
N ALA A 44 -9.12 1.46 -4.44
CA ALA A 44 -10.50 1.49 -4.93
C ALA A 44 -10.91 0.17 -5.60
N GLU A 45 -10.05 -0.41 -6.45
CA GLU A 45 -10.30 -1.72 -7.04
C GLU A 45 -10.40 -2.82 -5.97
N GLY A 46 -9.49 -2.84 -4.99
CA GLY A 46 -9.55 -3.80 -3.88
C GLY A 46 -10.87 -3.72 -3.09
N LEU A 47 -11.38 -2.51 -2.83
CA LEU A 47 -12.69 -2.30 -2.20
C LEU A 47 -13.83 -2.83 -3.07
N MET A 48 -13.80 -2.56 -4.37
CA MET A 48 -14.82 -3.03 -5.32
C MET A 48 -14.84 -4.55 -5.46
N ASN A 49 -13.70 -5.22 -5.24
CA ASN A 49 -13.54 -6.67 -5.33
C ASN A 49 -13.92 -7.43 -4.06
N GLY A 50 -14.26 -6.74 -2.96
CA GLY A 50 -14.70 -7.38 -1.72
C GLY A 50 -13.99 -6.85 -0.47
N GLY A 51 -12.91 -6.10 -0.63
CA GLY A 51 -12.19 -5.48 0.48
C GLY A 51 -11.44 -6.46 1.38
N GLY A 52 -11.21 -7.70 0.91
CA GLY A 52 -10.32 -8.65 1.56
C GLY A 52 -8.86 -8.23 1.44
N ALA A 53 -8.00 -8.78 2.30
CA ALA A 53 -6.56 -8.50 2.24
C ALA A 53 -5.98 -8.91 0.87
N GLU A 54 -6.43 -10.05 0.37
CA GLU A 54 -6.06 -10.63 -0.91
C GLU A 54 -6.49 -9.74 -2.08
N ASP A 55 -7.67 -9.12 -2.01
CA ASP A 55 -8.17 -8.19 -3.04
C ASP A 55 -7.29 -6.95 -3.13
N PHE A 56 -6.90 -6.39 -1.98
CA PHE A 56 -5.98 -5.26 -1.92
C PHE A 56 -4.59 -5.62 -2.44
N ILE A 57 -4.03 -6.75 -2.00
CA ILE A 57 -2.70 -7.19 -2.43
C ILE A 57 -2.69 -7.42 -3.95
N ALA A 58 -3.72 -8.08 -4.49
CA ALA A 58 -3.85 -8.33 -5.91
C ALA A 58 -3.93 -7.01 -6.71
N ALA A 59 -4.77 -6.07 -6.28
CA ALA A 59 -4.91 -4.77 -6.93
C ALA A 59 -3.62 -3.95 -6.85
N ILE A 60 -3.00 -3.82 -5.68
CA ILE A 60 -1.75 -3.09 -5.49
C ILE A 60 -0.66 -3.63 -6.40
N LYS A 61 -0.48 -4.96 -6.46
CA LYS A 61 0.51 -5.58 -7.36
C LYS A 61 0.17 -5.39 -8.82
N LYS A 62 -1.11 -5.52 -9.21
CA LYS A 62 -1.58 -5.30 -10.58
C LYS A 62 -1.23 -3.89 -11.07
N TYR A 63 -1.64 -2.87 -10.33
CA TYR A 63 -1.38 -1.48 -10.69
C TYR A 63 0.09 -1.10 -10.58
N GLY A 64 0.77 -1.57 -9.52
CA GLY A 64 2.19 -1.32 -9.33
C GLY A 64 3.07 -1.87 -10.46
N ARG A 65 2.71 -3.04 -11.01
CA ARG A 65 3.39 -3.64 -12.16
C ARG A 65 3.03 -2.97 -13.49
N LEU A 66 1.82 -2.43 -13.60
CA LEU A 66 1.38 -1.70 -14.80
C LEU A 66 2.08 -0.35 -14.94
N TYR A 67 2.42 0.28 -13.80
CA TYR A 67 3.11 1.56 -13.74
C TYR A 67 4.40 1.46 -12.91
N PRO A 68 5.44 0.75 -13.39
CA PRO A 68 6.68 0.49 -12.65
C PRO A 68 7.44 1.77 -12.24
N ASP A 69 7.35 2.81 -13.07
CA ASP A 69 8.18 4.01 -12.98
C ASP A 69 7.47 5.18 -12.27
N SER A 70 6.39 4.92 -11.52
CA SER A 70 5.61 5.96 -10.82
C SER A 70 6.23 6.53 -9.54
N GLY A 71 7.49 6.20 -9.23
CA GLY A 71 8.20 6.79 -8.08
C GLY A 71 8.23 5.94 -6.80
N TYR A 72 7.91 4.64 -6.89
CA TYR A 72 7.92 3.77 -5.71
C TYR A 72 9.26 3.74 -4.98
N GLY A 73 9.23 3.79 -3.64
CA GLY A 73 10.41 3.53 -2.82
C GLY A 73 10.99 2.13 -3.10
N GLY A 74 12.32 2.01 -3.18
CA GLY A 74 12.98 0.81 -3.75
C GLY A 74 12.56 -0.54 -3.14
N ARG A 75 12.31 -0.61 -1.83
CA ARG A 75 11.79 -1.82 -1.16
C ARG A 75 10.35 -2.16 -1.56
N PHE A 76 9.51 -1.15 -1.69
CA PHE A 76 8.13 -1.32 -2.11
C PHE A 76 8.09 -1.79 -3.56
N GLY A 77 8.86 -1.14 -4.44
CA GLY A 77 9.07 -1.58 -5.81
C GLY A 77 9.48 -3.05 -5.91
N SER A 78 10.49 -3.47 -5.14
CA SER A 78 10.91 -4.89 -5.13
C SER A 78 9.79 -5.85 -4.72
N TRP A 79 8.93 -5.47 -3.77
CA TRP A 79 7.79 -6.30 -3.35
C TRP A 79 6.67 -6.34 -4.39
N LEU A 80 6.42 -5.25 -5.12
CA LEU A 80 5.44 -5.23 -6.20
C LEU A 80 5.75 -6.30 -7.25
N PHE A 81 7.04 -6.51 -7.56
CA PHE A 81 7.51 -7.50 -8.53
C PHE A 81 7.78 -8.88 -7.96
N SER A 82 7.71 -9.09 -6.64
CA SER A 82 7.83 -10.42 -6.06
C SER A 82 6.51 -11.18 -6.09
N ASP A 83 6.54 -12.48 -5.82
CA ASP A 83 5.35 -13.31 -5.65
C ASP A 83 4.82 -13.29 -4.20
N ASP A 84 5.49 -12.56 -3.29
CA ASP A 84 5.14 -12.56 -1.88
C ASP A 84 3.80 -11.85 -1.62
N ILE A 85 2.82 -12.58 -1.10
CA ILE A 85 1.56 -11.99 -0.67
C ILE A 85 1.68 -11.19 0.64
N LEU A 86 2.81 -11.29 1.34
CA LEU A 86 3.05 -10.58 2.60
C LEU A 86 4.04 -9.43 2.38
N MET A 87 3.60 -8.20 2.67
CA MET A 87 4.52 -7.08 2.85
C MET A 87 5.25 -7.21 4.19
N GLU A 88 6.47 -7.75 4.18
CA GLU A 88 7.33 -7.73 5.36
C GLU A 88 8.02 -6.37 5.54
N PHE A 89 7.24 -5.31 5.82
CA PHE A 89 7.83 -4.07 6.31
C PHE A 89 8.37 -4.29 7.73
N ARG A 90 9.68 -4.56 7.81
CA ARG A 90 10.52 -4.44 9.01
C ARG A 90 9.99 -5.21 10.23
N LYS A 91 9.92 -6.54 10.17
CA LYS A 91 9.93 -7.38 11.40
C LYS A 91 11.36 -7.57 11.91
N LYS A 92 11.99 -6.50 12.41
CA LYS A 92 12.93 -6.73 13.53
C LYS A 92 12.03 -6.85 14.75
N THR A 93 11.85 -8.07 15.25
CA THR A 93 11.25 -8.39 16.57
C THR A 93 9.72 -8.57 16.68
N ARG A 94 9.03 -9.37 15.85
CA ARG A 94 7.71 -9.94 16.29
C ARG A 94 7.16 -11.18 15.57
N LYS A 95 7.97 -11.97 14.85
CA LYS A 95 7.48 -13.23 14.23
C LYS A 95 7.31 -14.39 15.23
N LYS A 96 7.79 -14.26 16.48
CA LYS A 96 7.70 -15.32 17.51
C LYS A 96 6.43 -15.26 18.40
N LEU A 97 5.66 -14.17 18.37
CA LEU A 97 4.56 -13.96 19.33
C LEU A 97 3.17 -14.44 18.84
N CYS A 98 2.93 -14.48 17.53
CA CYS A 98 1.59 -14.81 17.01
C CYS A 98 1.29 -16.32 17.04
N LEU A 99 2.29 -17.17 16.75
CA LEU A 99 2.14 -18.64 16.79
C LEU A 99 1.97 -19.20 18.20
N LEU A 100 2.46 -18.50 19.24
CA LEU A 100 2.32 -18.94 20.63
C LEU A 100 0.93 -18.66 21.22
N ARG A 101 0.15 -17.73 20.63
CA ARG A 101 -1.17 -17.38 21.16
C ARG A 101 -2.27 -18.38 20.75
N ASN A 102 -2.11 -19.07 19.61
CA ASN A 102 -3.08 -20.09 19.17
C ASN A 102 -2.94 -21.43 19.89
N ARG A 103 -1.73 -21.81 20.32
CA ARG A 103 -1.51 -23.11 20.98
C ARG A 103 -2.09 -23.15 22.40
N ALA A 104 -2.04 -22.03 23.12
CA ALA A 104 -2.64 -21.91 24.45
C ALA A 104 -4.17 -21.88 24.41
N TYR A 105 -4.77 -21.24 23.40
CA TYR A 105 -6.23 -21.17 23.24
C TYR A 105 -6.82 -22.52 22.82
N LEU A 106 -6.17 -23.26 21.92
CA LEU A 106 -6.58 -24.61 21.53
C LEU A 106 -6.44 -25.61 22.69
N MET A 107 -5.43 -25.47 23.56
CA MET A 107 -5.32 -26.27 24.80
C MET A 107 -6.41 -25.94 25.83
N TYR A 108 -6.84 -24.68 25.92
CA TYR A 108 -7.91 -24.26 26.84
C TYR A 108 -9.28 -24.78 26.39
N ILE A 109 -9.61 -24.68 25.10
CA ILE A 109 -10.85 -25.22 24.52
C ILE A 109 -10.91 -26.75 24.64
N GLY A 110 -9.78 -27.44 24.47
CA GLY A 110 -9.73 -28.91 24.59
C GLY A 110 -10.00 -29.46 25.99
N LYS A 111 -9.81 -28.64 27.05
CA LYS A 111 -10.11 -29.03 28.44
C LYS A 111 -11.56 -28.79 28.86
N LEU A 112 -12.30 -27.93 28.15
CA LEU A 112 -13.69 -27.59 28.50
C LEU A 112 -14.75 -28.57 27.94
N ASN A 113 -14.34 -29.53 27.10
CA ASN A 113 -15.23 -30.54 26.50
C ASN A 113 -15.11 -31.93 27.16
N GLN A 114 -14.57 -32.01 28.37
CA GLN A 114 -14.42 -33.27 29.13
C GLN A 114 -15.13 -33.29 30.50
N GLU A 115 -16.02 -32.33 30.79
CA GLU A 115 -16.95 -32.40 31.92
C GLU A 115 -18.41 -32.42 31.45
#